data_AF-A0A820QIF6-F1
#
_entry.id   AF-A0A820QIF6-F1
#
_cell.length_a   1.000
_cell.length_b   1.000
_cell.length_c   1.000
_cell.angle_alpha   90.00
_cell.angle_beta   90.00
_cell.angle_gamma   90.00
#
_symmetry.space_group_name_H-M   'P 1'
#
loop_
_entity.id
_entity.type
_entity.pdbx_description
1 polymer ?
#
loop_
_entity_poly.entity_id
_entity_poly.type
_entity_poly.pdbx_seq_one_letter_code
_entity_poly.pdbx_strand_id
1 'polypeptide(L)' 'HIFAHVQSINNIHLTMPNIHCIPVDLTRFGEQNKNEIFMPIDDPHGYIQCAMNRSSSSKLNLKSKL' A
#
# COMPACT_ATOMS: atom_id res chain seq x y z
N HIS A 1 9.20 8.74 4.19
CA HIS A 1 10.26 8.30 5.14
C HIS A 1 9.78 8.45 6.60
N ILE A 2 8.82 7.65 7.07
CA ILE A 2 8.30 7.76 8.46
C ILE A 2 9.41 7.57 9.50
N PHE A 3 10.30 6.60 9.27
CA PHE A 3 11.48 6.36 10.11
C PHE A 3 12.41 7.58 10.24
N ALA A 4 12.40 8.54 9.30
CA ALA A 4 13.23 9.74 9.41
C ALA A 4 12.62 10.79 10.37
N HIS A 5 11.29 10.86 10.46
CA HIS A 5 10.59 11.85 11.28
C HIS A 5 10.33 11.38 12.71
N VAL A 6 10.20 10.06 12.92
CA VAL A 6 9.90 9.49 14.23
C VAL A 6 10.96 8.47 14.62
N GLN A 7 11.92 8.89 15.46
CA GLN A 7 13.08 8.07 15.83
C GLN A 7 12.74 6.91 16.77
N SER A 8 11.70 7.04 17.59
CA SER A 8 11.26 6.00 18.52
C SER A 8 10.60 4.80 17.83
N ILE A 9 10.21 4.93 16.56
CA ILE A 9 9.62 3.83 15.78
C ILE A 9 10.73 2.99 15.15
N ASN A 10 10.70 1.69 15.43
CA ASN A 10 11.65 0.71 14.88
C ASN A 10 11.00 -0.25 13.88
N ASN A 11 9.71 -0.53 14.01
CA ASN A 11 8.98 -1.46 13.15
C ASN A 11 7.64 -0.83 12.73
N ILE A 12 7.21 -1.10 11.51
CA ILE A 12 5.92 -0.67 10.97
C ILE A 12 5.28 -1.87 10.27
N HIS A 13 4.05 -2.18 10.63
CA HIS A 13 3.20 -3.12 9.89
C HIS A 13 2.08 -2.35 9.19
N LEU A 14 1.93 -2.56 7.90
CA LEU A 14 0.89 -1.96 7.07
C LEU A 14 -0.02 -3.05 6.52
N THR A 15 -1.32 -2.82 6.63
CA THR A 15 -2.37 -3.55 5.94
C THR A 15 -3.13 -2.56 5.07
N MET A 16 -3.17 -2.81 3.77
CA MET A 16 -3.78 -1.93 2.78
C MET A 16 -4.74 -2.73 1.90
N PRO A 17 -5.95 -3.04 2.40
CA PRO A 17 -7.00 -3.59 1.56
C PRO A 17 -7.32 -2.64 0.40
N ASN A 18 -7.45 -3.18 -0.81
CA ASN A 18 -7.92 -2.42 -1.96
C ASN A 18 -9.43 -2.65 -2.13
N ILE A 19 -10.24 -1.85 -1.45
CA ILE A 19 -11.70 -1.89 -1.60
C ILE A 19 -12.05 -1.33 -2.98
N HIS A 20 -12.64 -2.16 -3.83
CA HIS A 20 -12.86 -1.81 -5.23
C HIS A 20 -14.06 -0.87 -5.37
N CYS A 21 -13.83 0.30 -5.97
CA CYS A 21 -14.90 1.18 -6.46
C CYS A 21 -14.96 1.04 -7.99
N ILE A 22 -15.84 0.17 -8.48
CA ILE A 22 -15.93 -0.16 -9.91
C ILE A 22 -16.89 0.82 -10.61
N PRO A 23 -16.55 1.41 -11.77
CA PRO A 23 -17.46 2.27 -12.50
C PRO A 23 -18.72 1.50 -12.93
N VAL A 24 -19.88 2.10 -12.69
CA VAL A 24 -21.16 1.49 -13.08
C VAL A 24 -21.32 1.54 -14.60
N ASP A 25 -21.74 0.42 -15.20
CA ASP A 25 -22.12 0.37 -16.60
C ASP A 25 -23.52 0.97 -16.80
N LEU A 26 -23.57 2.17 -17.41
CA LEU A 26 -24.80 2.88 -17.73
C LEU A 26 -25.30 2.64 -19.15
N THR A 27 -24.60 1.82 -19.96
CA THR A 27 -24.95 1.63 -21.38
C THR A 27 -26.34 1.02 -21.56
N ARG A 28 -26.82 0.26 -20.57
CA ARG A 28 -28.18 -0.29 -20.52
C ARG A 28 -29.28 0.79 -20.42
N PHE A 29 -28.91 1.97 -19.97
CA PHE A 29 -29.80 3.14 -19.88
C PHE A 29 -29.58 4.12 -21.05
N GLY A 30 -28.74 3.78 -22.03
CA GLY A 30 -28.40 4.67 -23.15
C GLY A 30 -27.41 5.77 -22.81
N GLU A 31 -26.79 5.74 -21.63
CA GLU A 31 -25.89 6.78 -21.13
C GLU A 31 -24.45 6.30 -21.02
N GLN A 32 -23.51 7.25 -21.04
CA GLN A 32 -22.09 6.98 -20.77
C GLN A 32 -21.71 7.44 -19.36
N ASN A 33 -21.03 6.56 -18.62
CA ASN A 33 -20.44 6.93 -17.34
C ASN A 33 -19.10 7.65 -17.56
N LYS A 34 -19.02 8.94 -17.25
CA LYS A 34 -17.81 9.77 -17.42
C LYS A 34 -16.88 9.69 -16.19
N ASN A 35 -16.75 8.50 -15.60
CA ASN A 35 -16.08 8.27 -14.32
C ASN A 35 -16.72 9.07 -13.16
N GLU A 36 -18.05 9.10 -13.12
CA GLU A 36 -18.80 9.87 -12.11
C GLU A 36 -19.50 8.95 -11.10
N ILE A 37 -19.98 7.79 -11.56
CA ILE A 37 -20.75 6.85 -10.73
C ILE A 37 -19.95 5.57 -10.51
N PHE A 38 -19.71 5.23 -9.25
CA PHE A 38 -18.97 4.05 -8.84
C PHE A 38 -19.77 3.22 -7.86
N MET A 39 -19.58 1.90 -7.92
CA MET A 39 -20.13 0.94 -6.99
C MET A 39 -19.02 0.40 -6.10
N PRO A 40 -19.05 0.67 -4.78
CA PRO A 40 -18.14 0.04 -3.84
C PRO A 40 -18.46 -1.45 -3.72
N ILE A 41 -17.44 -2.29 -3.71
CA ILE A 41 -17.52 -3.73 -3.50
C ILE A 41 -16.62 -4.09 -2.33
N ASP A 42 -17.24 -4.56 -1.25
CA ASP A 42 -16.54 -4.93 -0.03
C ASP A 42 -15.74 -6.23 -0.22
N ASP A 43 -16.31 -7.24 -0.89
CA ASP A 43 -15.65 -8.53 -1.15
C ASP A 43 -15.97 -9.08 -2.56
N PRO A 44 -15.02 -9.78 -3.22
CA PRO A 44 -13.62 -9.97 -2.80
C PRO A 44 -12.78 -8.70 -3.03
N HIS A 45 -11.79 -8.47 -2.17
CA HIS A 45 -10.84 -7.37 -2.31
C HIS A 45 -9.39 -7.85 -2.24
N GLY A 46 -8.49 -7.11 -2.89
CA GLY A 46 -7.06 -7.35 -2.77
C GLY A 46 -6.57 -7.02 -1.36
N TYR A 47 -5.84 -7.93 -0.72
CA TYR A 47 -5.31 -7.73 0.63
C TYR A 47 -3.78 -7.58 0.60
N ILE A 48 -3.29 -6.34 0.67
CA ILE A 48 -1.86 -6.04 0.60
C ILE A 48 -1.32 -5.85 2.01
N GLN A 49 -0.22 -6.53 2.34
CA GLN A 49 0.47 -6.39 3.63
C GLN A 49 1.95 -6.10 3.45
N CYS A 50 2.51 -5.33 4.37
CA CYS A 50 3.93 -5.03 4.42
C CYS A 50 4.42 -4.92 5.87
N ALA A 51 5.60 -5.47 6.15
CA ALA A 51 6.33 -5.22 7.38
C ALA A 51 7.67 -4.55 7.03
N MET A 52 7.96 -3.44 7.69
CA MET A 52 9.20 -2.70 7.52
C MET A 52 9.87 -2.53 8.86
N ASN A 53 11.19 -2.72 8.90
CA ASN A 53 12.01 -2.50 10.08
C ASN A 53 13.07 -1.45 9.77
N ARG A 54 13.46 -0.69 10.80
CA ARG A 54 14.59 0.23 10.71
C ARG A 54 15.86 -0.58 10.51
N SER A 55 16.64 -0.25 9.48
CA SER A 55 17.94 -0.88 9.28
C SER A 55 18.85 -0.54 10.45
N SER A 56 19.37 -1.57 11.13
CA SER A 56 20.53 -1.42 11.98
C SER A 56 21.72 -1.18 11.05
N SER A 57 22.17 0.06 10.92
CA SER A 57 23.39 0.39 10.18
C SER A 57 24.62 -0.15 10.92
N SER A 58 24.79 -1.47 10.98
CA SER A 58 26.06 -2.07 11.35
C SER A 58 26.99 -1.88 10.16
N LYS A 59 27.84 -0.83 10.23
CA LYS A 59 29.01 -0.71 9.37
C LYS A 59 29.87 -1.95 9.57
N LEU A 60 29.70 -2.98 8.74
CA LEU A 60 30.64 -4.10 8.70
C LEU A 60 31.89 -3.61 7.96
N ASN A 61 32.80 -2.97 8.70
CA ASN A 61 34.16 -2.71 8.23
C ASN A 61 34.89 -4.05 8.12
N LEU A 62 34.78 -4.71 6.98
CA LEU A 62 35.65 -5.84 6.64
C LEU A 62 37.02 -5.28 6.24
N LYS A 63 37.81 -4.82 7.22
CA LYS A 63 39.23 -4.51 7.00
C LYS A 63 40.00 -5.81 6.82
N SER A 64 40.53 -5.99 5.61
CA SER A 64 41.79 -6.65 5.25
C SER A 64 42.15 -7.95 5.99
N LYS A 65 41.92 -9.08 5.33
CA LYS A 65 42.72 -10.30 5.55
C LYS A 65 42.92 -11.01 4.22
N LEU A 66 43.94 -10.56 3.48
CA LEU A 66 44.82 -11.32 2.57
C LEU A 66 45.92 -10.38 2.07
#